data_AF-A0A9X4QX89-F1
#
_entry.id   AF-A0A9X4QX89-F1
#
_cell.length_a   1.000
_cell.length_b   1.000
_cell.length_c   1.000
_cell.angle_alpha   90.00
_cell.angle_beta   90.00
_cell.angle_gamma   90.00
#
_symmetry.space_group_name_H-M   'P 1'
#
loop_
_entity.id
_entity.type
_entity.pdbx_description
1 polymer ?
#
loop_
_entity_poly.entity_id
_entity_poly.type
_entity_poly.pdbx_seq_one_letter_code
_entity_poly.pdbx_strand_id
1 'polypeptide(L)'
;MEYPVANPDFAAPLGSASDWSSGGAVTRKSALVMQPGSAVWRNLPVGSGERQPHAGDKPAVSLRLMLHPDATRTSSVTARVNDGANTLLEISDLSAVKRGAWRTVSDESGPPVPDGAAQLWLELHNDNTAPIRVTDVQVTAMRDDRSYDLDGSGSVDAADLAFLQATIKRGTLVAELDYDKDGQLTGKDASFFRKFALRDSAEVYANFDHFRFMNEKIEIDGIPMFISHLYAEPVDRSDLGQGYKWVGDPQEGGGGARRRRPRRPRLCRALQDVRRRVQLRHDQARPVVRHVDAVAGGRLRQLRRRGCPREAV
;
A
#
# COMPACT_ATOMS: atom_id res chain seq x y z
N MET A 1 -8.26 -6.32 -17.38
CA MET A 1 -7.70 -7.21 -16.33
C MET A 1 -8.85 -7.79 -15.52
N GLU A 2 -8.74 -9.03 -15.03
CA GLU A 2 -9.78 -9.66 -14.19
C GLU A 2 -9.25 -9.84 -12.77
N TYR A 3 -10.02 -9.41 -11.78
CA TYR A 3 -9.72 -9.66 -10.38
C TYR A 3 -10.34 -11.00 -9.97
N PRO A 4 -9.58 -11.90 -9.34
CA PRO A 4 -10.06 -13.22 -9.00
C PRO A 4 -11.13 -13.10 -7.92
N VAL A 5 -12.36 -13.49 -8.28
CA VAL A 5 -13.46 -13.66 -7.34
C VAL A 5 -13.52 -15.15 -7.00
N ALA A 6 -13.17 -15.52 -5.77
CA ALA A 6 -13.30 -16.91 -5.32
C ALA A 6 -14.78 -17.31 -5.22
N ASN A 7 -15.11 -18.51 -5.67
CA ASN A 7 -16.48 -19.06 -5.68
C ASN A 7 -17.51 -18.14 -6.36
N PRO A 8 -17.28 -17.68 -7.61
CA PRO A 8 -18.09 -16.65 -8.26
C PRO A 8 -19.48 -17.16 -8.70
N ASP A 9 -19.63 -18.48 -8.84
CA ASP A 9 -20.86 -19.19 -9.16
C ASP A 9 -21.61 -19.69 -7.92
N PHE A 10 -21.02 -19.50 -6.74
CA PHE A 10 -21.53 -20.00 -5.46
C PHE A 10 -21.72 -21.53 -5.42
N ALA A 11 -20.94 -22.30 -6.19
CA ALA A 11 -20.95 -23.75 -6.12
C ALA A 11 -20.44 -24.30 -4.77
N ALA A 12 -19.48 -23.61 -4.14
CA ALA A 12 -18.95 -23.93 -2.82
C ALA A 12 -19.69 -23.18 -1.68
N PRO A 13 -19.62 -23.64 -0.40
CA PRO A 13 -20.27 -22.97 0.72
C PRO A 13 -19.70 -21.56 0.94
N LEU A 14 -20.53 -20.63 1.42
CA LEU A 14 -20.05 -19.35 1.92
C LEU A 14 -19.27 -19.57 3.21
N GLY A 15 -18.18 -18.82 3.41
CA GLY A 15 -17.39 -18.86 4.63
C GLY A 15 -15.90 -18.65 4.36
N SER A 16 -15.06 -19.04 5.32
CA SER A 16 -13.60 -18.81 5.29
C SER A 16 -12.88 -19.46 4.11
N ALA A 17 -13.49 -20.44 3.44
CA ALA A 17 -12.91 -21.07 2.25
C ALA A 17 -13.21 -20.27 0.95
N SER A 18 -14.17 -19.36 0.97
CA SER A 18 -14.61 -18.60 -0.21
C SER A 18 -14.39 -17.07 -0.07
N ASP A 19 -13.96 -16.62 1.11
CA ASP A 19 -13.81 -15.22 1.52
C ASP A 19 -15.08 -14.37 1.40
N TRP A 20 -16.24 -15.02 1.41
CA TRP A 20 -17.54 -14.35 1.39
C TRP A 20 -18.13 -14.31 2.80
N SER A 21 -18.57 -13.13 3.20
CA SER A 21 -19.37 -12.88 4.40
C SER A 21 -20.81 -12.55 4.01
N SER A 22 -21.76 -12.81 4.89
CA SER A 22 -23.18 -12.58 4.60
C SER A 22 -23.95 -12.03 5.79
N GLY A 23 -24.97 -11.24 5.52
CA GLY A 23 -25.95 -10.73 6.48
C GLY A 23 -27.38 -10.98 5.98
N GLY A 24 -28.30 -11.21 6.91
CA GLY A 24 -29.69 -11.56 6.60
C GLY A 24 -29.86 -13.00 6.12
N ALA A 25 -31.02 -13.30 5.51
CA ALA A 25 -31.37 -14.65 5.07
C ALA A 25 -30.87 -14.92 3.64
N VAL A 26 -29.81 -15.72 3.56
CA VAL A 26 -29.16 -16.12 2.30
C VAL A 26 -29.14 -17.65 2.22
N THR A 27 -29.54 -18.22 1.09
CA THR A 27 -29.55 -19.68 0.89
C THR A 27 -28.87 -20.03 -0.42
N ARG A 28 -27.99 -21.04 -0.38
CA ARG A 28 -27.23 -21.51 -1.55
C ARG A 28 -27.92 -22.70 -2.21
N LYS A 29 -27.98 -22.69 -3.55
CA LYS A 29 -28.29 -23.86 -4.39
C LYS A 29 -27.22 -24.01 -5.48
N SER A 30 -27.55 -23.68 -6.73
CA SER A 30 -26.64 -23.49 -7.87
C SER A 30 -26.44 -21.99 -8.20
N ALA A 31 -26.86 -21.15 -7.26
CA ALA A 31 -26.86 -19.70 -7.28
C ALA A 31 -27.09 -19.25 -5.83
N LEU A 32 -26.76 -18.00 -5.56
CA LEU A 32 -27.10 -17.34 -4.31
C LEU A 32 -28.57 -16.93 -4.34
N VAL A 33 -29.41 -17.46 -3.44
CA VAL A 33 -30.79 -17.01 -3.24
C VAL A 33 -30.80 -16.03 -2.07
N MET A 34 -31.04 -14.76 -2.37
CA MET A 34 -30.99 -13.66 -1.42
C MET A 34 -32.41 -13.22 -1.07
N GLN A 35 -32.81 -13.27 0.19
CA GLN A 35 -34.11 -12.74 0.64
C GLN A 35 -34.09 -11.19 0.70
N PRO A 36 -35.25 -10.53 0.71
CA PRO A 36 -35.33 -9.08 0.94
C PRO A 36 -34.50 -8.63 2.15
N GLY A 37 -33.69 -7.59 1.98
CA GLY A 37 -32.80 -7.02 3.00
C GLY A 37 -31.55 -7.85 3.31
N SER A 38 -31.25 -8.90 2.53
CA SER A 38 -30.00 -9.65 2.68
C SER A 38 -28.86 -9.03 1.88
N ALA A 39 -27.63 -9.28 2.34
CA ALA A 39 -26.41 -8.83 1.69
C ALA A 39 -25.30 -9.88 1.81
N VAL A 40 -24.40 -9.92 0.83
CA VAL A 40 -23.20 -10.76 0.85
C VAL A 40 -22.04 -9.91 0.35
N TRP A 41 -20.90 -9.95 1.02
CA TRP A 41 -19.75 -9.11 0.68
C TRP A 41 -18.44 -9.88 0.79
N ARG A 42 -17.45 -9.43 0.04
CA ARG A 42 -16.07 -9.91 0.12
C ARG A 42 -15.07 -8.79 -0.07
N ASN A 43 -13.90 -9.02 0.48
CA ASN A 43 -12.74 -8.17 0.28
C ASN A 43 -11.99 -8.57 -1.00
N LEU A 44 -11.50 -7.58 -1.74
CA LEU A 44 -10.52 -7.69 -2.80
C LEU A 44 -9.32 -6.80 -2.41
N PRO A 45 -8.21 -7.38 -1.91
CA PRO A 45 -7.10 -6.59 -1.40
C PRO A 45 -6.43 -5.83 -2.54
N VAL A 46 -6.27 -4.51 -2.37
CA VAL A 46 -5.54 -3.66 -3.32
C VAL A 46 -4.05 -3.91 -3.10
N GLY A 47 -3.29 -4.14 -4.16
CA GLY A 47 -1.89 -4.49 -4.05
C GLY A 47 -1.17 -4.42 -5.37
N SER A 48 0.09 -4.87 -5.42
CA SER A 48 0.93 -4.80 -6.61
C SER A 48 0.85 -6.04 -7.51
N GLY A 49 0.16 -7.11 -7.08
CA GLY A 49 0.11 -8.37 -7.82
C GLY A 49 -0.70 -8.29 -9.11
N GLU A 50 -0.29 -8.99 -10.18
CA GLU A 50 -0.88 -8.89 -11.53
C GLU A 50 -2.41 -9.05 -11.60
N ARG A 51 -3.01 -9.75 -10.64
CA ARG A 51 -4.46 -10.00 -10.58
C ARG A 51 -5.15 -9.30 -9.41
N GLN A 52 -4.45 -8.43 -8.70
CA GLN A 52 -5.04 -7.61 -7.64
C GLN A 52 -5.55 -6.30 -8.25
N PRO A 53 -6.54 -5.65 -7.62
CA PRO A 53 -6.81 -4.25 -7.86
C PRO A 53 -5.61 -3.38 -7.51
N HIS A 54 -5.39 -2.33 -8.31
CA HIS A 54 -4.37 -1.30 -8.05
C HIS A 54 -5.01 0.08 -8.03
N ALA A 55 -4.36 1.03 -7.35
CA ALA A 55 -4.69 2.43 -7.51
C ALA A 55 -4.60 2.83 -9.00
N GLY A 56 -5.55 3.63 -9.47
CA GLY A 56 -5.67 4.01 -10.88
C GLY A 56 -6.45 3.03 -11.76
N ASP A 57 -6.72 1.81 -11.31
CA ASP A 57 -7.59 0.90 -12.05
C ASP A 57 -9.03 1.44 -12.09
N LYS A 58 -9.70 1.40 -13.25
CA LYS A 58 -11.15 1.65 -13.37
C LYS A 58 -11.87 0.31 -13.26
N PRO A 59 -12.49 -0.01 -12.11
CA PRO A 59 -13.14 -1.28 -11.95
C PRO A 59 -14.38 -1.37 -12.85
N ALA A 60 -14.81 -2.59 -13.11
CA ALA A 60 -16.08 -2.93 -13.72
C ALA A 60 -16.62 -4.18 -13.03
N VAL A 61 -17.94 -4.29 -12.92
CA VAL A 61 -18.60 -5.43 -12.29
C VAL A 61 -19.64 -6.01 -13.24
N SER A 62 -19.72 -7.33 -13.29
CA SER A 62 -20.71 -8.07 -14.07
C SER A 62 -21.22 -9.25 -13.24
N LEU A 63 -22.51 -9.55 -13.36
CA LEU A 63 -23.11 -10.74 -12.74
C LEU A 63 -24.32 -11.20 -13.54
N ARG A 64 -24.73 -12.45 -13.30
CA ARG A 64 -26.03 -12.94 -13.74
C ARG A 64 -27.05 -12.86 -12.61
N LEU A 65 -28.16 -12.19 -12.91
CA LEU A 65 -29.27 -11.93 -12.00
C LEU A 65 -30.53 -12.59 -12.52
N MET A 66 -31.36 -13.11 -11.61
CA MET A 66 -32.75 -13.41 -11.87
C MET A 66 -33.62 -12.80 -10.77
N LEU A 67 -34.51 -11.90 -11.18
CA LEU A 67 -35.52 -11.32 -10.29
C LEU A 67 -36.70 -12.26 -10.12
N HIS A 68 -37.23 -12.39 -8.90
CA HIS A 68 -38.49 -13.08 -8.68
C HIS A 68 -39.64 -12.43 -9.48
N PRO A 69 -40.62 -13.20 -9.99
CA PRO A 69 -41.81 -12.65 -10.64
C PRO A 69 -42.52 -11.56 -9.83
N ASP A 70 -42.54 -11.71 -8.50
CA ASP A 70 -43.20 -10.78 -7.57
C ASP A 70 -42.33 -9.60 -7.12
N ALA A 71 -41.07 -9.51 -7.56
CA ALA A 71 -40.29 -8.31 -7.31
C ALA A 71 -41.02 -7.11 -7.93
N THR A 72 -41.13 -5.99 -7.24
CA THR A 72 -41.86 -4.81 -7.74
C THR A 72 -40.95 -3.64 -8.05
N ARG A 73 -39.78 -3.57 -7.40
CA ARG A 73 -38.79 -2.51 -7.66
C ARG A 73 -38.03 -2.82 -8.95
N THR A 74 -37.64 -1.73 -9.61
CA THR A 74 -36.72 -1.70 -10.76
C THR A 74 -35.47 -0.90 -10.45
N SER A 75 -35.39 -0.28 -9.27
CA SER A 75 -34.20 0.36 -8.73
C SER A 75 -33.90 -0.19 -7.33
N SER A 76 -32.82 -0.94 -7.22
CA SER A 76 -32.34 -1.57 -5.98
C SER A 76 -30.87 -1.87 -6.12
N VAL A 77 -30.07 -1.54 -5.10
CA VAL A 77 -28.65 -1.91 -5.08
C VAL A 77 -28.57 -3.42 -5.19
N THR A 78 -27.89 -3.91 -6.23
CA THR A 78 -27.73 -5.35 -6.49
C THR A 78 -26.27 -5.76 -6.40
N ALA A 79 -25.39 -4.94 -6.96
CA ALA A 79 -23.96 -5.06 -6.76
C ALA A 79 -23.33 -3.69 -6.60
N ARG A 80 -22.34 -3.60 -5.72
CA ARG A 80 -21.57 -2.40 -5.44
C ARG A 80 -20.09 -2.76 -5.32
N VAL A 81 -19.23 -1.91 -5.87
CA VAL A 81 -17.80 -1.91 -5.56
C VAL A 81 -17.47 -0.61 -4.83
N ASN A 82 -16.84 -0.69 -3.65
CA ASN A 82 -16.43 0.47 -2.86
C ASN A 82 -15.01 0.29 -2.30
N ASP A 83 -14.35 1.38 -1.91
CA ASP A 83 -12.99 1.36 -1.33
C ASP A 83 -12.99 1.40 0.22
N GLY A 84 -14.17 1.22 0.84
CA GLY A 84 -14.42 1.38 2.27
C GLY A 84 -14.81 2.81 2.70
N ALA A 85 -14.59 3.82 1.86
CA ALA A 85 -14.99 5.21 2.10
C ALA A 85 -16.02 5.72 1.08
N ASN A 86 -15.89 5.31 -0.18
CA ASN A 86 -16.64 5.79 -1.34
C ASN A 86 -17.15 4.63 -2.19
N THR A 87 -18.37 4.75 -2.70
CA THR A 87 -18.87 3.88 -3.76
C THR A 87 -18.20 4.23 -5.08
N LEU A 88 -17.56 3.25 -5.72
CA LEU A 88 -16.94 3.40 -7.03
C LEU A 88 -17.92 3.01 -8.15
N LEU A 89 -18.62 1.88 -8.00
CA LEU A 89 -19.58 1.37 -8.99
C LEU A 89 -20.82 0.85 -8.29
N GLU A 90 -21.96 0.94 -8.97
CA GLU A 90 -23.21 0.39 -8.46
C GLU A 90 -24.17 -0.02 -9.57
N ILE A 91 -24.50 -1.31 -9.63
CA ILE A 91 -25.63 -1.80 -10.42
C ILE A 91 -26.89 -1.61 -9.59
N SER A 92 -27.63 -0.54 -9.88
CA SER A 92 -28.91 -0.21 -9.23
C SER A 92 -30.10 -0.19 -10.18
N ASP A 93 -29.91 0.05 -11.48
CA ASP A 93 -30.99 0.00 -12.47
C ASP A 93 -31.22 -1.43 -12.98
N LEU A 94 -32.40 -1.95 -12.68
CA LEU A 94 -32.86 -3.28 -13.07
C LEU A 94 -34.07 -3.22 -14.00
N SER A 95 -34.42 -2.05 -14.53
CA SER A 95 -35.58 -1.86 -15.40
C SER A 95 -35.56 -2.74 -16.65
N ALA A 96 -34.37 -3.04 -17.17
CA ALA A 96 -34.17 -3.92 -18.31
C ALA A 96 -34.17 -5.42 -17.97
N VAL A 97 -34.22 -5.80 -16.69
CA VAL A 97 -34.17 -7.21 -16.25
C VAL A 97 -35.57 -7.82 -16.27
N LYS A 98 -35.80 -8.73 -17.21
CA LYS A 98 -37.05 -9.51 -17.27
C LYS A 98 -37.19 -10.40 -16.03
N ARG A 99 -38.30 -10.25 -15.31
CA ARG A 99 -38.62 -11.07 -14.13
C ARG A 99 -38.76 -12.54 -14.49
N GLY A 100 -38.31 -13.43 -13.60
CA GLY A 100 -38.32 -14.88 -13.79
C GLY A 100 -37.33 -15.42 -14.83
N ALA A 101 -36.46 -14.57 -15.39
CA ALA A 101 -35.44 -14.96 -16.37
C ALA A 101 -34.04 -14.53 -15.91
N TRP A 102 -33.04 -15.33 -16.25
CA TRP A 102 -31.64 -14.96 -16.04
C TRP A 102 -31.21 -13.89 -17.03
N ARG A 103 -30.51 -12.86 -16.54
CA ARG A 103 -29.93 -11.80 -17.36
C ARG A 103 -28.57 -11.39 -16.79
N THR A 104 -27.62 -11.13 -17.68
CA THR A 104 -26.36 -10.48 -17.30
C THR A 104 -26.61 -8.99 -17.16
N VAL A 105 -26.15 -8.44 -16.04
CA VAL A 105 -26.10 -7.00 -15.75
C VAL A 105 -24.66 -6.61 -15.45
N SER A 106 -24.27 -5.41 -15.85
CA SER A 106 -22.90 -4.93 -15.69
C SER A 106 -22.86 -3.41 -15.54
N ASP A 107 -21.82 -2.91 -14.90
CA ASP A 107 -21.47 -1.49 -14.81
C ASP A 107 -19.95 -1.33 -14.89
N GLU A 108 -19.50 -0.33 -15.66
CA GLU A 108 -18.10 0.02 -15.91
C GLU A 108 -17.86 1.54 -15.82
N SER A 109 -18.84 2.30 -15.34
CA SER A 109 -18.86 3.77 -15.37
C SER A 109 -18.13 4.44 -14.20
N GLY A 110 -17.59 3.65 -13.28
CA GLY A 110 -16.99 4.12 -12.03
C GLY A 110 -15.67 4.88 -12.21
N PRO A 111 -15.28 5.69 -11.21
CA PRO A 111 -13.99 6.35 -11.21
C PRO A 111 -12.85 5.34 -10.97
N PRO A 112 -11.60 5.74 -11.23
CA PRO A 112 -10.44 4.95 -10.82
C PRO A 112 -10.41 4.67 -9.32
N VAL A 113 -9.81 3.54 -8.93
CA VAL A 113 -9.47 3.21 -7.54
C VAL A 113 -8.56 4.29 -6.98
N PRO A 114 -8.90 4.94 -5.85
CA PRO A 114 -8.09 6.02 -5.30
C PRO A 114 -6.71 5.59 -4.80
N ASP A 115 -5.78 6.53 -4.81
CA ASP A 115 -4.49 6.38 -4.16
C ASP A 115 -4.67 6.14 -2.65
N GLY A 116 -4.02 5.09 -2.13
CA GLY A 116 -4.09 4.73 -0.71
C GLY A 116 -5.27 3.83 -0.33
N ALA A 117 -6.13 3.43 -1.27
CA ALA A 117 -7.11 2.37 -1.01
C ALA A 117 -6.37 1.07 -0.65
N ALA A 118 -6.63 0.51 0.53
CA ALA A 118 -6.01 -0.74 0.97
C ALA A 118 -6.78 -1.98 0.46
N GLN A 119 -8.05 -1.81 0.14
CA GLN A 119 -8.96 -2.89 -0.25
C GLN A 119 -10.14 -2.32 -1.03
N LEU A 120 -10.71 -3.13 -1.91
CA LEU A 120 -12.05 -2.93 -2.42
C LEU A 120 -13.00 -3.92 -1.76
N TRP A 121 -14.25 -3.50 -1.59
CA TRP A 121 -15.35 -4.35 -1.17
C TRP A 121 -16.28 -4.57 -2.36
N LEU A 122 -16.46 -5.85 -2.71
CA LEU A 122 -17.53 -6.27 -3.59
C LEU A 122 -18.72 -6.67 -2.71
N GLU A 123 -19.82 -5.95 -2.84
CA GLU A 123 -21.03 -6.18 -2.07
C GLU A 123 -22.18 -6.51 -3.02
N LEU A 124 -22.96 -7.51 -2.65
CA LEU A 124 -24.22 -7.88 -3.27
C LEU A 124 -25.33 -7.58 -2.27
N HIS A 125 -26.39 -6.92 -2.73
CA HIS A 125 -27.52 -6.53 -1.89
C HIS A 125 -28.82 -7.01 -2.53
N ASN A 126 -29.83 -7.27 -1.70
CA ASN A 126 -31.20 -7.44 -2.17
C ASN A 126 -32.14 -6.45 -1.49
N ASP A 127 -32.22 -5.24 -2.05
CA ASP A 127 -33.16 -4.21 -1.61
C ASP A 127 -34.54 -4.32 -2.29
N ASN A 128 -34.80 -5.41 -3.01
CA ASN A 128 -36.12 -5.69 -3.57
C ASN A 128 -37.08 -6.19 -2.49
N THR A 129 -38.37 -6.11 -2.82
CA THR A 129 -39.48 -6.63 -2.02
C THR A 129 -39.63 -8.16 -2.10
N ALA A 130 -38.89 -8.81 -2.99
CA ALA A 130 -38.94 -10.25 -3.21
C ALA A 130 -37.51 -10.82 -3.34
N PRO A 131 -37.34 -12.15 -3.30
CA PRO A 131 -36.02 -12.77 -3.43
C PRO A 131 -35.37 -12.48 -4.78
N ILE A 132 -34.04 -12.48 -4.82
CA ILE A 132 -33.27 -12.48 -6.07
C ILE A 132 -32.36 -13.70 -6.11
N ARG A 133 -31.93 -14.07 -7.32
CA ARG A 133 -30.87 -15.06 -7.51
C ARG A 133 -29.68 -14.47 -8.25
N VAL A 134 -28.48 -14.73 -7.74
CA VAL A 134 -27.21 -14.21 -8.29
C VAL A 134 -26.24 -15.36 -8.56
N THR A 135 -25.53 -15.30 -9.69
CA THR A 135 -24.41 -16.20 -10.06
C THR A 135 -23.45 -15.49 -11.01
N ASP A 136 -22.33 -16.14 -11.32
CA ASP A 136 -21.35 -15.73 -12.33
C ASP A 136 -20.82 -14.31 -12.07
N VAL A 137 -20.44 -14.05 -10.83
CA VAL A 137 -19.97 -12.73 -10.38
C VAL A 137 -18.53 -12.50 -10.83
N GLN A 138 -18.30 -11.42 -11.56
CA GLN A 138 -17.00 -11.02 -12.07
C GLN A 138 -16.71 -9.57 -11.71
N VAL A 139 -15.48 -9.31 -11.29
CA VAL A 139 -14.95 -7.95 -11.17
C VAL A 139 -13.73 -7.86 -12.08
N THR A 140 -13.79 -6.95 -13.03
CA THR A 140 -12.70 -6.65 -13.95
C THR A 140 -12.24 -5.22 -13.72
N ALA A 141 -11.16 -4.83 -14.39
CA ALA A 141 -10.77 -3.44 -14.47
C ALA A 141 -10.03 -3.13 -15.75
N MET A 142 -10.14 -1.87 -16.15
CA MET A 142 -9.24 -1.27 -17.12
C MET A 142 -8.20 -0.46 -16.34
N ARG A 143 -6.93 -0.84 -16.46
CA ARG A 143 -5.87 -0.07 -15.82
C ARG A 143 -5.76 1.27 -16.52
N ASP A 144 -5.82 2.37 -15.78
CA ASP A 144 -5.52 3.68 -16.36
C ASP A 144 -4.00 3.82 -16.48
N ASP A 145 -3.43 3.19 -17.49
CA ASP A 145 -1.99 3.27 -17.80
C ASP A 145 -1.62 4.68 -18.35
N ARG A 146 -2.58 5.61 -18.52
CA ARG A 146 -2.37 6.93 -19.16
C ARG A 146 -1.37 7.84 -18.44
N SER A 147 -1.09 7.64 -17.16
CA SER A 147 -0.02 8.40 -16.49
C SER A 147 1.36 8.08 -17.07
N TYR A 148 1.49 6.97 -17.79
CA TYR A 148 2.71 6.53 -18.45
C TYR A 148 2.68 6.69 -19.97
N ASP A 149 1.58 7.20 -20.54
CA ASP A 149 1.48 7.59 -21.95
C ASP A 149 2.05 9.01 -22.09
N LEU A 150 3.37 9.07 -22.18
CA LEU A 150 4.16 10.29 -22.16
C LEU A 150 4.11 11.01 -23.51
N ASP A 151 3.87 10.29 -24.60
CA ASP A 151 3.76 10.87 -25.93
C ASP A 151 2.31 11.20 -26.36
N GLY A 152 1.32 10.78 -25.57
CA GLY A 152 -0.10 11.05 -25.79
C GLY A 152 -0.72 10.23 -26.92
N SER A 153 -0.10 9.11 -27.30
CA SER A 153 -0.55 8.22 -28.36
C SER A 153 -1.79 7.39 -27.98
N GLY A 154 -2.12 7.32 -26.69
CA GLY A 154 -3.18 6.48 -26.13
C GLY A 154 -2.71 5.06 -25.76
N SER A 155 -1.41 4.78 -25.88
CA SER A 155 -0.78 3.50 -25.51
C SER A 155 0.49 3.74 -24.70
N VAL A 156 0.85 2.79 -23.84
CA VAL A 156 2.11 2.84 -23.08
C VAL A 156 3.08 1.82 -23.69
N ASP A 157 4.09 2.29 -24.41
CA ASP A 157 5.02 1.46 -25.16
C ASP A 157 6.46 2.02 -25.26
N ALA A 158 7.24 1.50 -26.20
CA ALA A 158 8.63 1.89 -26.39
C ALA A 158 8.81 3.36 -26.81
N ALA A 159 7.79 3.98 -27.41
CA ALA A 159 7.79 5.40 -27.77
C ALA A 159 7.77 6.29 -26.53
N ASP A 160 7.00 5.94 -25.49
CA ASP A 160 7.00 6.66 -24.22
C ASP A 160 8.35 6.58 -23.51
N LEU A 161 8.97 5.40 -23.51
CA LEU A 161 10.32 5.25 -22.99
C LEU A 161 11.33 6.09 -23.78
N ALA A 162 11.19 6.15 -25.11
CA ALA A 162 12.03 6.99 -25.94
C ALA A 162 11.83 8.49 -25.64
N PHE A 163 10.58 8.91 -25.39
CA PHE A 163 10.24 10.26 -24.95
C PHE A 163 10.89 10.59 -23.59
N LEU A 164 10.75 9.70 -22.60
CA LEU A 164 11.37 9.86 -21.29
C LEU A 164 12.90 9.96 -21.40
N GLN A 165 13.52 9.07 -22.17
CA GLN A 165 14.96 9.08 -22.40
C GLN A 165 15.44 10.34 -23.12
N ALA A 166 14.65 10.87 -24.06
CA ALA A 166 14.95 12.14 -24.71
C ALA A 166 14.87 13.30 -23.70
N THR A 167 13.91 13.29 -22.79
CA THR A 167 13.75 14.31 -21.74
C THR A 167 14.89 14.26 -20.73
N ILE A 168 15.29 13.07 -20.27
CA ILE A 168 16.49 12.86 -19.43
C ILE A 168 17.73 13.44 -20.12
N LYS A 169 17.93 13.16 -21.42
CA LYS A 169 19.07 13.68 -22.19
C LYS A 169 19.09 15.21 -22.31
N ARG A 170 17.94 15.89 -22.27
CA ARG A 170 17.85 17.36 -22.25
C ARG A 170 18.24 17.95 -20.90
N GLY A 171 18.30 17.15 -19.84
CA GLY A 171 18.64 17.59 -18.48
C GLY A 171 17.63 18.57 -17.89
N THR A 172 16.41 18.61 -18.43
CA THR A 172 15.32 19.42 -17.89
C THR A 172 14.55 18.58 -16.88
N LEU A 173 14.54 19.00 -15.63
CA LEU A 173 13.71 18.37 -14.61
C LEU A 173 12.24 18.64 -14.93
N VAL A 174 11.47 17.57 -15.13
CA VAL A 174 10.01 17.59 -15.23
C VAL A 174 9.54 16.78 -14.04
N ALA A 175 8.93 17.43 -13.06
CA ALA A 175 8.60 16.82 -11.76
C ALA A 175 7.64 15.63 -11.91
N GLU A 176 6.80 15.65 -12.94
CA GLU A 176 5.86 14.59 -13.29
C GLU A 176 6.55 13.33 -13.82
N LEU A 177 7.81 13.43 -14.26
CA LEU A 177 8.60 12.32 -14.80
C LEU A 177 9.69 11.83 -13.84
N ASP A 178 9.85 12.48 -12.68
CA ASP A 178 10.69 12.07 -11.57
C ASP A 178 9.96 10.98 -10.77
N TYR A 179 10.07 9.74 -11.25
CA TYR A 179 9.33 8.60 -10.74
C TYR A 179 9.85 8.13 -9.39
N ASP A 180 11.15 8.29 -9.12
CA ASP A 180 11.73 7.92 -7.82
C ASP A 180 11.72 9.06 -6.79
N LYS A 181 11.33 10.27 -7.21
CA LYS A 181 11.13 11.47 -6.39
C LYS A 181 12.41 11.91 -5.68
N ASP A 182 13.56 11.66 -6.28
CA ASP A 182 14.86 12.08 -5.75
C ASP A 182 15.24 13.53 -6.13
N GLY A 183 14.35 14.21 -6.86
CA GLY A 183 14.52 15.58 -7.33
C GLY A 183 15.38 15.66 -8.59
N GLN A 184 15.64 14.54 -9.25
CA GLN A 184 16.43 14.44 -10.47
C GLN A 184 15.69 13.59 -11.49
N LEU A 185 15.84 13.95 -12.77
CA LEU A 185 15.33 13.14 -13.87
C LEU A 185 16.51 12.42 -14.53
N THR A 186 16.70 11.14 -14.20
CA THR A 186 17.89 10.36 -14.53
C THR A 186 17.55 9.03 -15.20
N GLY A 187 18.59 8.22 -15.50
CA GLY A 187 18.40 6.86 -15.99
C GLY A 187 17.64 5.95 -15.00
N LYS A 188 17.60 6.29 -13.70
CA LYS A 188 16.80 5.56 -12.72
C LYS A 188 15.30 5.65 -13.03
N ASP A 189 14.81 6.83 -13.42
CA ASP A 189 13.41 7.04 -13.81
C ASP A 189 13.06 6.23 -15.05
N ALA A 190 13.97 6.14 -16.01
CA ALA A 190 13.81 5.27 -17.17
C ALA A 190 13.77 3.78 -16.80
N SER A 191 14.59 3.36 -15.82
CA SER A 191 14.55 1.99 -15.30
C SER A 191 13.29 1.69 -14.50
N PHE A 192 12.79 2.65 -13.71
CA PHE A 192 11.48 2.57 -13.07
C PHE A 192 10.39 2.40 -14.13
N PHE A 193 10.37 3.26 -15.14
CA PHE A 193 9.39 3.22 -16.22
C PHE A 193 9.43 1.88 -16.97
N ARG A 194 10.60 1.39 -17.37
CA ARG A 194 10.74 0.05 -17.97
C ARG A 194 10.15 -1.04 -17.10
N LYS A 195 10.46 -1.01 -15.79
CA LYS A 195 10.03 -2.05 -14.87
C LYS A 195 8.52 -2.03 -14.62
N PHE A 196 7.96 -0.85 -14.39
CA PHE A 196 6.59 -0.71 -13.87
C PHE A 196 5.58 -0.31 -14.94
N ALA A 197 5.93 0.63 -15.83
CA ALA A 197 5.06 1.05 -16.92
C ALA A 197 5.05 0.01 -18.06
N LEU A 198 6.23 -0.36 -18.56
CA LEU A 198 6.36 -1.33 -19.67
C LEU A 198 6.34 -2.79 -19.23
N ARG A 199 6.41 -3.05 -17.92
CA ARG A 199 6.42 -4.40 -17.33
C ARG A 199 7.54 -5.28 -17.89
N ASP A 200 8.71 -4.69 -18.18
CA ASP A 200 9.86 -5.44 -18.63
C ASP A 200 10.37 -6.35 -17.50
N SER A 201 10.12 -7.65 -17.65
CA SER A 201 10.52 -8.66 -16.68
C SER A 201 12.04 -8.78 -16.52
N ALA A 202 12.81 -8.38 -17.54
CA ALA A 202 14.28 -8.42 -17.53
C ALA A 202 14.90 -7.20 -16.83
N GLU A 203 14.15 -6.09 -16.68
CA GLU A 203 14.64 -4.92 -15.97
C GLU A 203 14.67 -5.20 -14.46
N VAL A 204 15.81 -4.90 -13.82
CA VAL A 204 15.96 -4.93 -12.36
C VAL A 204 16.03 -3.50 -11.86
N TYR A 205 15.03 -3.08 -11.10
CA TYR A 205 15.01 -1.77 -10.45
C TYR A 205 15.22 -1.97 -8.95
N ALA A 206 16.29 -1.39 -8.42
CA ALA A 206 16.59 -1.35 -6.99
C ALA A 206 16.62 0.10 -6.54
N ASN A 207 15.58 0.52 -5.80
CA ASN A 207 15.61 1.80 -5.11
C ASN A 207 16.55 1.65 -3.91
N PHE A 208 17.67 2.40 -3.90
CA PHE A 208 18.64 2.35 -2.82
C PHE A 208 18.53 3.55 -1.86
N ASP A 209 17.45 4.34 -1.89
CA ASP A 209 17.33 5.52 -1.00
C ASP A 209 17.28 5.13 0.49
N HIS A 210 16.76 3.95 0.77
CA HIS A 210 16.81 3.36 2.10
C HIS A 210 18.20 2.81 2.44
N PHE A 211 19.16 2.70 1.53
CA PHE A 211 20.54 2.24 1.81
C PHE A 211 21.48 3.35 2.30
N ARG A 212 20.97 4.55 2.60
CA ARG A 212 21.76 5.57 3.31
C ARG A 212 22.30 5.07 4.65
N PHE A 213 21.62 4.13 5.32
CA PHE A 213 22.23 3.50 6.50
C PHE A 213 23.47 2.71 6.09
N MET A 214 23.42 1.88 5.05
CA MET A 214 24.52 0.96 4.67
C MET A 214 25.79 1.64 4.15
N ASN A 215 25.79 2.96 3.99
CA ASN A 215 26.93 3.66 3.43
C ASN A 215 27.33 4.83 4.31
N GLU A 216 28.57 4.81 4.79
CA GLU A 216 29.13 5.86 5.62
C GLU A 216 30.28 6.55 4.89
N LYS A 217 30.23 7.88 4.85
CA LYS A 217 31.37 8.69 4.44
C LYS A 217 32.23 8.94 5.67
N ILE A 218 33.46 8.45 5.65
CA ILE A 218 34.43 8.67 6.72
C ILE A 218 35.74 9.21 6.17
N GLU A 219 36.53 9.83 7.02
CA GLU A 219 37.89 10.27 6.69
C GLU A 219 38.88 9.47 7.54
N ILE A 220 39.81 8.76 6.89
CA ILE A 220 40.91 8.07 7.58
C ILE A 220 42.21 8.71 7.11
N ASP A 221 42.97 9.27 8.06
CA ASP A 221 44.27 9.92 7.84
C ASP A 221 44.24 11.03 6.75
N GLY A 222 43.17 11.83 6.70
CA GLY A 222 43.05 12.91 5.72
C GLY A 222 42.50 12.47 4.36
N ILE A 223 42.21 11.18 4.17
CA ILE A 223 41.72 10.62 2.91
C ILE A 223 40.23 10.36 3.03
N PRO A 224 39.38 10.99 2.19
CA PRO A 224 37.95 10.71 2.17
C PRO A 224 37.72 9.30 1.64
N MET A 225 36.99 8.49 2.40
CA MET A 225 36.63 7.13 2.04
C MET A 225 35.13 6.91 2.13
N PHE A 226 34.67 5.92 1.36
CA PHE A 226 33.29 5.46 1.35
C PHE A 226 33.28 4.01 1.85
N ILE A 227 32.63 3.75 2.98
CA ILE A 227 32.49 2.41 3.53
C ILE A 227 31.06 1.95 3.28
N SER A 228 30.93 0.87 2.50
CA SER A 228 29.69 0.11 2.40
C SER A 228 29.69 -0.98 3.46
N HIS A 229 28.78 -0.84 4.43
CA HIS A 229 28.52 -1.83 5.45
C HIS A 229 27.72 -2.98 4.83
N LEU A 230 28.37 -4.12 4.60
CA LEU A 230 27.78 -5.30 3.96
C LEU A 230 26.72 -6.01 4.81
N TYR A 231 26.68 -5.74 6.12
CA TYR A 231 25.78 -6.42 7.05
C TYR A 231 25.41 -5.55 8.25
N ALA A 232 24.11 -5.52 8.56
CA ALA A 232 23.55 -4.90 9.76
C ALA A 232 22.55 -5.84 10.41
N GLU A 233 22.50 -5.86 11.74
CA GLU A 233 21.46 -6.56 12.49
C GLU A 233 20.56 -5.55 13.21
N PRO A 234 19.27 -5.87 13.46
CA PRO A 234 18.43 -5.06 14.32
C PRO A 234 19.11 -4.81 15.67
N VAL A 235 18.97 -3.59 16.19
CA VAL A 235 19.42 -3.27 17.56
C VAL A 235 18.71 -4.18 18.56
N ASP A 236 17.41 -4.37 18.36
CA ASP A 236 16.54 -5.33 19.06
C ASP A 236 15.74 -6.13 18.01
N ARG A 237 15.80 -7.47 18.07
CA ARG A 237 15.07 -8.33 17.14
C ARG A 237 13.55 -8.33 17.40
N SER A 238 13.12 -7.84 18.56
CA SER A 238 11.71 -7.72 18.93
C SER A 238 11.11 -6.33 18.68
N ASP A 239 11.94 -5.34 18.34
CA ASP A 239 11.53 -3.96 18.08
C ASP A 239 12.39 -3.32 16.97
N LEU A 240 11.90 -3.42 15.73
CA LEU A 240 12.58 -2.88 14.55
C LEU A 240 12.60 -1.34 14.52
N GLY A 241 11.79 -0.66 15.35
CA GLY A 241 11.74 0.80 15.43
C GLY A 241 13.01 1.41 16.02
N GLN A 242 13.83 0.62 16.73
CA GLN A 242 15.11 1.04 17.29
C GLN A 242 16.27 1.06 16.28
N GLY A 243 15.99 0.67 15.02
CA GLY A 243 16.96 0.68 13.95
C GLY A 243 17.93 -0.51 13.99
N TYR A 244 19.07 -0.34 13.33
CA TYR A 244 20.03 -1.40 13.06
C TYR A 244 21.42 -0.99 13.54
N LYS A 245 22.22 -1.97 13.97
CA LYS A 245 23.63 -1.82 14.28
C LYS A 245 24.48 -2.62 13.30
N TRP A 246 25.67 -2.11 13.02
CA TRP A 246 26.67 -2.79 12.20
C TRP A 246 27.21 -4.03 12.91
N VAL A 247 27.29 -5.14 12.19
CA VAL A 247 27.85 -6.38 12.71
C VAL A 247 28.91 -6.89 11.71
N GLY A 248 30.17 -6.68 12.05
CA GLY A 248 31.31 -7.02 11.19
C GLY A 248 32.34 -5.89 11.15
N ASP A 249 33.62 -6.25 11.04
CA ASP A 249 34.65 -5.26 10.74
C ASP A 249 34.44 -4.77 9.30
N PRO A 250 34.55 -3.46 9.02
CA PRO A 250 34.59 -2.97 7.65
C PRO A 250 35.69 -3.71 6.90
N GLN A 251 35.33 -4.57 5.95
CA GLN A 251 36.32 -5.14 5.05
C GLN A 251 36.79 -4.00 4.16
N GLU A 252 37.94 -3.40 4.52
CA GLU A 252 38.63 -2.44 3.68
C GLU A 252 38.84 -3.08 2.30
N GLY A 253 38.11 -2.59 1.30
CA GLY A 253 38.30 -2.91 -0.10
C GLY A 253 39.61 -2.30 -0.61
N GLY A 254 40.74 -2.81 -0.13
CA GLY A 254 42.08 -2.39 -0.53
C GLY A 254 42.47 -2.93 -1.90
N GLY A 255 41.81 -2.44 -2.96
CA GLY A 255 42.29 -2.59 -4.34
C GLY A 255 43.48 -1.67 -4.59
N GLY A 256 44.69 -2.06 -4.19
CA GLY A 256 45.87 -1.20 -4.37
C GLY A 256 47.21 -1.86 -4.08
N ALA A 257 47.86 -2.33 -5.15
CA ALA A 257 49.30 -2.54 -5.34
C ALA A 257 50.13 -3.17 -4.19
N ARG A 258 50.53 -4.43 -4.41
CA ARG A 258 51.63 -5.10 -3.71
C ARG A 258 52.90 -4.23 -3.71
N ARG A 259 53.32 -3.74 -2.54
CA ARG A 259 54.75 -3.51 -2.22
C ARG A 259 55.14 -4.21 -0.92
N ARG A 260 56.29 -4.89 -0.98
CA ARG A 260 56.85 -5.75 0.06
C ARG A 260 57.37 -4.91 1.27
N ARG A 261 56.84 -5.22 2.47
CA ARG A 261 57.45 -5.39 3.83
C ARG A 261 58.73 -4.61 4.23
N PRO A 262 58.89 -4.16 5.51
CA PRO A 262 59.02 -5.09 6.64
C PRO A 262 58.36 -4.72 8.00
N ARG A 263 58.38 -5.72 8.88
CA ARG A 263 57.74 -5.88 10.21
C ARG A 263 58.23 -4.90 11.29
N ARG A 264 57.33 -4.39 12.16
CA ARG A 264 57.17 -4.67 13.63
C ARG A 264 56.33 -3.60 14.38
N PRO A 265 55.83 -3.85 15.61
CA PRO A 265 54.41 -3.65 15.96
C PRO A 265 54.15 -2.48 16.92
N ARG A 266 53.12 -1.67 16.64
CA ARG A 266 52.40 -0.83 17.63
C ARG A 266 50.98 -0.49 17.14
N LEU A 267 50.10 -1.48 16.93
CA LEU A 267 48.73 -1.20 16.45
C LEU A 267 47.60 -1.67 17.39
N CYS A 268 47.89 -2.24 18.56
CA CYS A 268 46.83 -2.67 19.49
C CYS A 268 46.40 -1.61 20.53
N ARG A 269 47.02 -0.42 20.58
CA ARG A 269 46.63 0.64 21.55
C ARG A 269 45.69 1.71 20.99
N ALA A 270 45.73 2.02 19.70
CA ALA A 270 44.91 3.10 19.13
C ALA A 270 43.41 2.75 19.04
N LEU A 271 43.07 1.48 18.77
CA LEU A 271 41.67 1.02 18.68
C LEU A 271 40.98 0.86 20.05
N GLN A 272 41.74 0.72 21.14
CA GLN A 272 41.17 0.69 22.50
C GLN A 272 40.85 2.09 23.05
N ASP A 273 41.58 3.12 22.61
CA ASP A 273 41.34 4.51 23.07
C ASP A 273 40.12 5.16 22.42
N VAL A 274 39.73 4.76 21.20
CA VAL A 274 38.48 5.22 20.58
C VAL A 274 37.25 4.61 21.27
N ARG A 275 37.30 3.32 21.64
CA ARG A 275 36.23 2.67 22.43
C ARG A 275 36.02 3.30 23.80
N ARG A 276 37.08 3.78 24.47
CA ARG A 276 36.96 4.45 25.78
C ARG A 276 36.33 5.85 25.71
N ARG A 277 36.49 6.58 24.60
CA ARG A 277 35.94 7.93 24.43
C ARG A 277 34.45 7.95 24.10
N VAL A 278 33.92 6.87 23.50
CA VAL A 278 32.49 6.75 23.19
C VAL A 278 31.68 6.35 24.43
N GLN A 279 32.21 5.47 25.29
CA GLN A 279 31.51 5.07 26.53
C GLN A 279 31.36 6.23 27.54
N LEU A 280 32.36 7.12 27.64
CA LEU A 280 32.35 8.24 28.60
C LEU A 280 31.39 9.39 28.22
N ARG A 281 30.90 9.45 26.97
CA ARG A 281 29.90 10.46 26.55
C ARG A 281 28.45 10.04 26.81
N HIS A 282 28.19 8.77 27.11
CA HIS A 282 26.84 8.31 27.45
C HIS A 282 26.51 8.40 28.96
N ASP A 283 27.52 8.42 29.83
CA ASP A 283 27.31 8.45 31.29
C ASP A 283 27.23 9.86 31.92
N GLN A 284 27.32 10.95 31.13
CA GLN A 284 27.24 12.33 31.64
C GLN A 284 25.92 13.08 31.37
N ALA A 285 24.90 12.43 30.81
CA ALA A 285 23.58 13.03 30.68
C ALA A 285 22.65 12.61 31.84
N ARG A 286 22.89 13.14 33.05
CA ARG A 286 21.87 13.17 34.12
C ARG A 286 21.11 14.50 34.07
N PRO A 287 19.77 14.52 34.15
CA PRO A 287 19.02 15.76 34.23
C PRO A 287 19.13 16.37 35.64
N VAL A 288 19.52 17.65 35.69
CA VAL A 288 19.44 18.48 36.89
C VAL A 288 17.98 18.90 37.08
N VAL A 289 17.35 18.39 38.14
CA VAL A 289 16.09 18.91 38.66
C VAL A 289 16.40 20.18 39.47
N ARG A 290 15.81 21.32 39.09
CA ARG A 290 15.62 22.46 40.00
C ARG A 290 14.23 23.06 39.82
N HIS A 291 13.48 22.98 40.92
CA HIS A 291 12.32 23.80 41.26
C HIS A 291 12.62 25.30 41.17
N VAL A 292 11.65 26.07 40.67
CA VAL A 292 11.36 27.45 41.10
C VAL A 292 9.84 27.69 41.02
N ASP A 293 9.21 27.81 42.20
CA ASP A 293 7.98 28.55 42.50
C ASP A 293 8.14 30.05 42.14
N ALA A 294 7.17 30.93 41.84
CA ALA A 294 5.72 30.92 41.73
C ALA A 294 5.27 32.36 41.33
N VAL A 295 3.94 32.56 41.16
CA VAL A 295 3.17 33.83 41.32
C VAL A 295 3.25 34.81 40.12
N ALA A 296 2.18 35.43 39.57
CA ALA A 296 0.82 35.71 40.03
C ALA A 296 -0.20 35.96 38.87
N GLY A 297 -1.47 35.66 39.17
CA GLY A 297 -2.63 36.51 38.89
C GLY A 297 -3.38 36.24 37.57
N GLY A 298 -4.69 36.03 37.53
CA GLY A 298 -5.72 35.95 38.56
C GLY A 298 -7.08 36.14 37.89
N ARG A 299 -8.09 35.34 38.26
CA ARG A 299 -9.50 35.76 38.31
C ARG A 299 -10.38 34.67 38.92
N LEU A 300 -10.96 35.02 40.06
CA LEU A 300 -12.05 34.35 40.76
C LEU A 300 -13.40 34.55 40.03
N ARG A 301 -14.23 33.50 40.01
CA ARG A 301 -15.65 33.47 40.47
C ARG A 301 -16.17 32.03 40.31
N GLN A 302 -16.31 31.30 41.42
CA GLN A 302 -17.57 31.01 42.14
C GLN A 302 -18.56 30.11 41.38
N LEU A 303 -18.76 28.88 41.89
CA LEU A 303 -20.03 28.27 42.35
C LEU A 303 -19.74 26.85 42.86
N ARG A 304 -19.79 26.62 44.19
CA ARG A 304 -20.84 25.86 44.91
C ARG A 304 -21.09 24.46 44.31
N ARG A 305 -20.65 23.35 44.93
CA ARG A 305 -21.05 22.70 46.20
C ARG A 305 -21.90 21.45 45.91
N ARG A 306 -21.48 20.33 46.52
CA ARG A 306 -22.21 19.05 46.78
C ARG A 306 -22.31 18.12 45.56
N GLY A 307 -22.03 16.83 45.63
CA GLY A 307 -21.59 15.95 46.72
C GLY A 307 -21.58 14.51 46.20
N CYS A 308 -20.51 13.77 46.47
CA CYS A 308 -20.56 12.31 46.65
C CYS A 308 -20.79 12.05 48.17
N PRO A 309 -21.24 10.87 48.65
CA PRO A 309 -20.92 9.55 48.09
C PRO A 309 -21.98 8.42 48.27
N ARG A 310 -21.53 7.18 47.93
CA ARG A 310 -21.95 5.86 48.45
C ARG A 310 -23.28 5.29 47.92
N GLU A 311 -23.51 3.98 47.80
CA GLU A 311 -22.78 2.70 47.86
C GLU A 311 -23.81 1.64 47.39
N ALA A 312 -23.34 0.49 46.91
CA ALA A 312 -23.96 -0.85 46.90
C ALA A 312 -25.50 -1.03 46.98
N VAL A 313 -26.09 -1.65 45.95
CA VAL A 313 -26.56 -3.07 45.89
C VAL A 313 -26.52 -3.50 44.42
#